data_AF-E0LSY8-F1
#
_entry.id   AF-E0LSY8-F1
#
_cell.length_a   1.000
_cell.length_b   1.000
_cell.length_c   1.000
_cell.angle_alpha   90.00
_cell.angle_beta   90.00
_cell.angle_gamma   90.00
#
_symmetry.space_group_name_H-M   'P 1'
#
loop_
_entity.id
_entity.type
_entity.pdbx_description
1 polymer ?
#
loop_
_entity_poly.entity_id
_entity_poly.type
_entity_poly.pdbx_seq_one_letter_code
_entity_poly.pdbx_strand_id
1 'polypeptide(L)'
;MTKRIYNTGDSTAFVRVEILEIHPERQDKNNELPQKEVSGKTLERERLIVTPQRLIIPPSGFQSVRMLWPGERNSERYFRIRFIPVMPESDDGFGLDKKAVSEYRKENLQAGLNVLTGYGTILIVQPEKPLFNTVIHDAAPDSLSVRNNGNATVSLDAIRQCKFANTDCGSVTREFILPGRTHDVKRKAGYKTNFTLIEGSNKRNLSY
;
A
#
# COMPACT_ATOMS: atom_id res chain seq x y z
N MET A 1 12.84 -4.18 2.31
CA MET A 1 11.68 -5.11 2.35
C MET A 1 11.62 -5.92 1.05
N THR A 2 11.07 -7.13 1.07
CA THR A 2 10.81 -7.92 -0.14
C THR A 2 9.33 -8.29 -0.23
N LYS A 3 8.71 -8.18 -1.39
CA LYS A 3 7.32 -8.58 -1.66
C LYS A 3 7.27 -9.57 -2.82
N ARG A 4 6.46 -10.62 -2.68
CA ARG A 4 6.18 -11.59 -3.76
C ARG A 4 4.99 -11.10 -4.58
N ILE A 5 5.15 -11.12 -5.90
CA ILE A 5 4.14 -10.76 -6.89
C ILE A 5 3.75 -12.06 -7.58
N TYR A 6 2.49 -12.48 -7.39
CA TYR A 6 1.99 -13.75 -7.92
C TYR A 6 1.27 -13.52 -9.24
N ASN A 7 1.45 -14.46 -10.17
CA ASN A 7 0.64 -14.56 -11.37
C ASN A 7 -0.37 -15.70 -11.18
N THR A 8 -1.64 -15.36 -11.03
CA THR A 8 -2.75 -16.32 -10.90
C THR A 8 -3.43 -16.61 -12.24
N GLY A 9 -2.94 -16.05 -13.34
CA GLY A 9 -3.40 -16.31 -14.70
C GLY A 9 -2.83 -17.62 -15.27
N ASP A 10 -3.33 -17.96 -16.45
CA ASP A 10 -2.96 -19.14 -17.25
C ASP A 10 -1.84 -18.85 -18.26
N SER A 11 -1.48 -17.59 -18.47
CA SER A 11 -0.38 -17.17 -19.34
C SER A 11 0.71 -16.40 -18.60
N THR A 12 1.89 -16.25 -19.22
CA THR A 12 3.00 -15.47 -18.66
C THR A 12 2.59 -14.00 -18.55
N ALA A 13 2.75 -13.43 -17.35
CA ALA A 13 2.48 -12.01 -17.09
C ALA A 13 3.75 -11.17 -17.21
N PHE A 14 3.67 -10.11 -18.01
CA PHE A 14 4.67 -9.04 -18.08
C PHE A 14 4.19 -7.89 -17.22
N VAL A 15 4.94 -7.54 -16.16
CA VAL A 15 4.49 -6.56 -15.16
C VAL A 15 5.49 -5.42 -15.05
N ARG A 16 5.01 -4.19 -15.23
CA ARG A 16 5.75 -2.95 -14.97
C ARG A 16 5.52 -2.51 -13.52
N VAL A 17 6.58 -2.03 -12.87
CA VAL A 17 6.51 -1.46 -11.52
C VAL A 17 6.59 0.05 -11.62
N GLU A 18 5.56 0.74 -11.13
CA GLU A 18 5.52 2.20 -11.03
C GLU A 18 5.57 2.65 -9.57
N ILE A 19 6.20 3.80 -9.32
CA ILE A 19 6.43 4.34 -7.97
C ILE A 19 6.01 5.80 -7.96
N LEU A 20 5.12 6.16 -7.03
CA LEU A 20 4.73 7.54 -6.76
C LEU A 20 4.94 7.83 -5.26
N GLU A 21 5.47 9.00 -4.94
CA GLU A 21 5.51 9.52 -3.57
C GLU A 21 4.16 10.18 -3.26
N ILE A 22 3.61 9.88 -2.08
CA ILE A 22 2.35 10.43 -1.59
C ILE A 22 2.69 11.53 -0.58
N HIS A 23 2.04 12.68 -0.73
CA HIS A 23 2.19 13.90 0.06
C HIS A 23 0.89 14.23 0.81
N PRO A 24 0.60 13.59 1.97
CA PRO A 24 -0.69 13.68 2.64
C PRO A 24 -1.06 15.08 3.15
N GLU A 25 -0.09 15.98 3.27
CA GLU A 25 -0.26 17.38 3.62
C GLU A 25 -0.90 18.20 2.50
N ARG A 26 -0.80 17.74 1.25
CA ARG A 26 -1.43 18.43 0.12
C ARG A 26 -2.93 18.18 0.12
N GLN A 27 -3.68 19.27 0.06
CA GLN A 27 -5.15 19.24 0.05
C GLN A 27 -5.74 19.08 -1.37
N ASP A 28 -4.91 19.06 -2.41
CA ASP A 28 -5.35 18.91 -3.79
C ASP A 28 -5.54 17.42 -4.16
N LYS A 29 -6.26 17.17 -5.26
CA LYS A 29 -6.47 15.80 -5.79
C LYS A 29 -5.16 15.13 -6.26
N ASN A 30 -4.05 15.87 -6.36
CA ASN A 30 -2.77 15.42 -6.90
C ASN A 30 -1.71 15.28 -5.79
N ASN A 31 -2.06 14.61 -4.71
CA ASN A 31 -1.12 14.30 -3.64
C ASN A 31 -0.13 13.17 -3.98
N GLU A 32 -0.24 12.54 -5.16
CA GLU A 32 0.71 11.53 -5.65
C GLU A 32 1.57 12.10 -6.77
N LEU A 33 2.89 12.12 -6.58
CA LEU A 33 3.83 12.64 -7.56
C LEU A 33 4.93 11.63 -7.92
N PRO A 34 5.44 11.65 -9.16
CA PRO A 34 6.67 10.93 -9.49
C PRO A 34 7.84 11.42 -8.62
N GLN A 35 8.61 10.47 -8.08
CA GLN A 35 9.85 10.78 -7.37
C GLN A 35 10.93 11.26 -8.35
N LYS A 36 11.84 12.11 -7.87
CA LYS A 36 13.01 12.51 -8.65
C LYS A 36 14.00 11.35 -8.73
N GLU A 37 14.49 11.06 -9.93
CA GLU A 37 15.51 10.02 -10.12
C GLU A 37 16.94 10.57 -10.08
N VAL A 38 17.11 11.81 -10.55
CA VAL A 38 18.39 12.49 -10.66
C VAL A 38 18.24 13.91 -10.14
N SER A 39 19.20 14.34 -9.34
CA SER A 39 19.37 15.73 -8.91
C SER A 39 20.67 16.26 -9.51
N GLY A 40 20.54 17.09 -10.55
CA GLY A 40 21.67 17.57 -11.34
C GLY A 40 22.35 16.43 -12.10
N LYS A 41 23.56 16.05 -11.68
CA LYS A 41 24.36 14.97 -12.30
C LYS A 41 24.44 13.70 -11.43
N THR A 42 23.82 13.69 -10.25
CA THR A 42 23.90 12.57 -9.30
C THR A 42 22.55 11.91 -9.14
N LEU A 43 22.57 10.58 -8.92
CA LEU A 43 21.37 9.84 -8.53
C LEU A 43 20.78 10.44 -7.26
N GLU A 44 19.47 10.67 -7.27
CA GLU A 44 18.75 11.14 -6.09
C GLU A 44 18.81 10.06 -5.00
N ARG A 45 19.22 10.47 -3.80
CA ARG A 45 19.29 9.60 -2.61
C ARG A 45 17.96 9.55 -1.89
N GLU A 46 17.20 10.64 -1.95
CA GLU A 46 15.89 10.80 -1.33
C GLU A 46 14.80 10.18 -2.21
N ARG A 47 14.97 8.90 -2.59
CA ARG A 47 14.02 8.17 -3.42
C ARG A 47 13.86 6.72 -2.99
N LEU A 48 12.68 6.17 -3.23
CA LEU A 48 12.42 4.75 -3.05
C LEU A 48 12.99 3.96 -4.23
N ILE A 49 13.91 3.04 -3.92
CA ILE A 49 14.46 2.10 -4.89
C ILE A 49 13.61 0.83 -4.84
N VAL A 50 13.05 0.45 -6.00
CA VAL A 50 12.29 -0.79 -6.17
C VAL A 50 12.91 -1.60 -7.31
N THR A 51 13.29 -2.85 -7.04
CA THR A 51 14.01 -3.70 -8.01
C THR A 51 13.53 -5.17 -7.96
N PRO A 52 13.35 -5.84 -9.12
CA PRO A 52 13.41 -5.26 -10.47
C PRO A 52 12.13 -4.44 -10.77
N GLN A 53 12.20 -3.53 -11.77
CA GLN A 53 11.05 -2.73 -12.20
C GLN A 53 10.23 -3.40 -13.32
N ARG A 54 10.69 -4.53 -13.82
CA ARG A 54 10.08 -5.33 -14.88
C ARG A 54 10.11 -6.78 -14.45
N LEU A 55 8.94 -7.41 -14.43
CA LEU A 55 8.78 -8.80 -14.00
C LEU A 55 8.22 -9.62 -15.15
N ILE A 56 8.74 -10.84 -15.31
CA ILE A 56 8.23 -11.84 -16.24
C ILE A 56 7.85 -13.05 -15.39
N ILE A 57 6.55 -13.23 -15.17
CA ILE A 57 6.04 -14.19 -14.18
C ILE A 57 5.29 -15.30 -14.92
N PRO A 58 5.79 -16.54 -14.94
CA PRO A 58 5.08 -17.67 -15.52
C PRO A 58 3.71 -17.91 -14.87
N PRO A 59 2.79 -18.63 -15.55
CA PRO A 59 1.50 -19.03 -14.97
C PRO A 59 1.67 -19.72 -13.62
N SER A 60 0.81 -19.40 -12.65
CA SER A 60 0.88 -19.93 -11.27
C SER A 60 2.22 -19.70 -10.55
N GLY A 61 3.07 -18.80 -11.08
CA GLY A 61 4.38 -18.47 -10.53
C GLY A 61 4.38 -17.20 -9.69
N PHE A 62 5.56 -16.84 -9.18
CA PHE A 62 5.79 -15.53 -8.57
C PHE A 62 7.20 -15.02 -8.86
N GLN A 63 7.35 -13.70 -8.83
CA GLN A 63 8.66 -13.05 -8.72
C GLN A 63 8.70 -12.13 -7.49
N SER A 64 9.91 -11.89 -6.99
CA SER A 64 10.11 -11.06 -5.80
C SER A 64 10.63 -9.68 -6.17
N VAL A 65 10.08 -8.66 -5.54
CA VAL A 65 10.51 -7.27 -5.68
C VAL A 65 11.05 -6.78 -4.34
N ARG A 66 12.25 -6.21 -4.37
CA ARG A 66 12.92 -5.60 -3.22
C ARG A 66 12.72 -4.09 -3.23
N MET A 67 12.37 -3.55 -2.08
CA MET A 67 12.17 -2.12 -1.82
C MET A 67 13.18 -1.65 -0.79
N LEU A 68 13.85 -0.53 -1.08
CA LEU A 68 14.89 0.07 -0.25
C LEU A 68 14.76 1.60 -0.26
N TRP A 69 14.78 2.22 0.92
CA TRP A 69 14.91 3.65 1.08
C TRP A 69 16.33 3.95 1.63
N PRO A 70 17.21 4.61 0.86
CA PRO A 70 18.55 4.96 1.31
C PRO A 70 18.66 6.40 1.85
N GLY A 71 17.61 7.21 1.73
CA GLY A 71 17.57 8.60 2.20
C GLY A 71 17.43 8.73 3.72
N GLU A 72 17.38 9.97 4.20
CA GLU A 72 17.19 10.23 5.62
C GLU A 72 15.77 9.86 6.07
N ARG A 73 15.61 9.54 7.36
CA ARG A 73 14.32 9.14 7.96
C ARG A 73 13.95 10.07 9.12
N ASN A 74 14.01 11.37 8.85
CA ASN A 74 13.65 12.41 9.82
C ASN A 74 12.13 12.53 10.00
N SER A 75 11.36 12.22 8.95
CA SER A 75 9.89 12.18 8.94
C SER A 75 9.39 10.95 8.21
N GLU A 76 8.10 10.62 8.38
CA GLU A 76 7.49 9.59 7.54
C GLU A 76 7.48 9.98 6.06
N ARG A 77 7.65 8.96 5.21
CA ARG A 77 7.41 9.07 3.77
C ARG A 77 6.51 7.95 3.30
N TYR A 78 5.72 8.24 2.29
CA TYR A 78 4.66 7.36 1.82
C TYR A 78 4.83 7.15 0.33
N PHE A 79 4.77 5.91 -0.12
CA PHE A 79 4.93 5.59 -1.53
C PHE A 79 3.84 4.65 -1.99
N ARG A 80 3.21 4.95 -3.13
CA ARG A 80 2.38 3.99 -3.85
C ARG A 80 3.24 3.26 -4.87
N ILE A 81 3.28 1.94 -4.75
CA ILE A 81 3.94 1.06 -5.70
C ILE A 81 2.86 0.31 -6.46
N ARG A 82 2.81 0.45 -7.78
CA ARG A 82 1.83 -0.20 -8.65
C ARG A 82 2.52 -1.30 -9.45
N PHE A 83 1.91 -2.47 -9.47
CA PHE A 83 2.31 -3.62 -10.29
C PHE A 83 1.28 -3.75 -11.40
N ILE A 84 1.66 -3.30 -12.60
CA ILE A 84 0.75 -3.12 -13.73
C ILE A 84 1.11 -4.17 -14.77
N PRO A 85 0.27 -5.21 -14.98
CA PRO A 85 0.44 -6.10 -16.10
C PRO A 85 0.25 -5.30 -17.39
N VAL A 86 1.11 -5.58 -18.36
CA VAL A 86 1.13 -4.92 -19.67
C VAL A 86 1.20 -5.97 -20.76
N MET A 87 0.69 -5.62 -21.94
CA MET A 87 1.05 -6.35 -23.15
C MET A 87 2.47 -5.94 -23.53
N PRO A 88 3.43 -6.86 -23.63
CA PRO A 88 4.80 -6.48 -23.91
C PRO A 88 4.94 -5.94 -25.33
N GLU A 89 5.77 -4.92 -25.46
CA GLU A 89 6.28 -4.38 -26.71
C GLU A 89 7.80 -4.65 -26.82
N SER A 90 8.35 -4.50 -28.02
CA SER A 90 9.77 -4.81 -28.28
C SER A 90 10.74 -3.91 -27.50
N ASP A 91 10.30 -2.71 -27.14
CA ASP A 91 11.03 -1.65 -26.46
C ASP A 91 10.64 -1.47 -24.98
N ASP A 92 9.72 -2.29 -24.45
CA ASP A 92 9.30 -2.24 -23.06
C ASP A 92 10.38 -2.68 -22.05
N GLY A 93 11.54 -3.14 -22.53
CA GLY A 93 12.69 -3.52 -21.70
C GLY A 93 12.54 -4.89 -21.02
N PHE A 94 11.61 -5.73 -21.49
CA PHE A 94 11.50 -7.14 -21.07
C PHE A 94 12.48 -8.07 -21.78
N GLY A 95 13.27 -7.56 -22.73
CA GLY A 95 14.27 -8.36 -23.47
C GLY A 95 13.66 -9.33 -24.48
N LEU A 96 12.43 -9.08 -24.94
CA LEU A 96 11.78 -9.87 -25.98
C LEU A 96 12.13 -9.36 -27.37
N ASP A 97 12.31 -10.27 -28.32
CA ASP A 97 12.40 -9.92 -29.73
C ASP A 97 10.99 -9.75 -30.36
N LYS A 98 10.96 -9.26 -31.61
CA LYS A 98 9.70 -9.04 -32.34
C LYS A 98 8.90 -10.32 -32.54
N LYS A 99 9.58 -11.47 -32.69
CA LYS A 99 8.93 -12.75 -32.94
C LYS A 99 8.18 -13.21 -31.69
N ALA A 100 8.86 -13.21 -30.54
CA ALA A 100 8.29 -13.56 -29.24
C ALA A 100 7.11 -12.64 -28.86
N VAL A 101 7.22 -11.33 -29.11
CA VAL A 101 6.10 -10.39 -28.90
C VAL A 101 4.90 -10.77 -29.78
N SER A 102 5.13 -11.10 -31.05
CA SER A 102 4.06 -11.46 -31.98
C SER A 102 3.37 -12.79 -31.63
N GLU A 103 4.14 -13.78 -31.18
CA GLU A 103 3.62 -15.08 -30.73
C GLU A 103 2.79 -14.91 -29.47
N TYR A 104 3.31 -14.18 -28.48
CA TYR A 104 2.57 -13.88 -27.25
C TYR A 104 1.23 -13.19 -27.54
N ARG A 105 1.22 -12.19 -28.44
CA ARG A 105 -0.04 -11.52 -28.83
C ARG A 105 -1.02 -12.49 -29.47
N LYS A 106 -0.59 -13.36 -30.39
CA LYS A 106 -1.48 -14.34 -31.05
C LYS A 106 -2.10 -15.32 -30.06
N GLU A 107 -1.33 -15.80 -29.10
CA GLU A 107 -1.80 -16.76 -28.10
C GLU A 107 -2.78 -16.14 -27.11
N ASN A 108 -2.55 -14.87 -26.72
CA ASN A 108 -3.27 -14.21 -25.62
C ASN A 108 -4.35 -13.21 -26.08
N LEU A 109 -4.42 -12.84 -27.36
CA LEU A 109 -5.49 -12.02 -27.93
C LEU A 109 -6.42 -12.89 -28.78
N GLN A 110 -7.34 -13.60 -28.14
CA GLN A 110 -8.47 -14.23 -28.81
C GLN A 110 -9.74 -13.45 -28.45
N ALA A 111 -10.48 -12.98 -29.46
CA ALA A 111 -11.78 -12.29 -29.34
C ALA A 111 -11.82 -10.81 -28.89
N GLY A 112 -10.72 -10.06 -28.98
CA GLY A 112 -10.77 -8.58 -28.98
C GLY A 112 -10.95 -7.89 -27.62
N LEU A 113 -11.02 -8.63 -26.52
CA LEU A 113 -10.97 -8.09 -25.15
C LEU A 113 -9.87 -8.78 -24.36
N ASN A 114 -8.93 -8.00 -23.81
CA ASN A 114 -7.93 -8.48 -22.87
C ASN A 114 -8.08 -7.71 -21.56
N VAL A 115 -8.24 -8.42 -20.44
CA VAL A 115 -8.42 -7.81 -19.11
C VAL A 115 -7.15 -8.05 -18.29
N LEU A 116 -6.43 -6.97 -18.01
CA LEU A 116 -5.21 -7.00 -17.20
C LEU A 116 -5.50 -6.40 -15.83
N THR A 117 -5.34 -7.20 -14.77
CA THR A 117 -5.60 -6.74 -13.40
C THR A 117 -4.29 -6.38 -12.71
N GLY A 118 -4.06 -5.08 -12.52
CA GLY A 118 -2.96 -4.58 -11.69
C GLY A 118 -3.35 -4.45 -10.22
N TYR A 119 -2.35 -4.33 -9.35
CA TYR A 119 -2.57 -4.02 -7.95
C TYR A 119 -1.54 -3.02 -7.41
N GLY A 120 -1.95 -2.26 -6.41
CA GLY A 120 -1.12 -1.29 -5.72
C GLY A 120 -0.84 -1.70 -4.29
N THR A 121 0.27 -1.21 -3.75
CA THR A 121 0.57 -1.26 -2.31
C THR A 121 1.08 0.09 -1.85
N ILE A 122 0.78 0.45 -0.61
CA ILE A 122 1.39 1.61 0.04
C ILE A 122 2.56 1.10 0.88
N LEU A 123 3.71 1.76 0.75
CA LEU A 123 4.87 1.59 1.62
C LEU A 123 4.99 2.83 2.49
N ILE A 124 5.03 2.61 3.81
CA ILE A 124 5.30 3.66 4.79
C ILE A 124 6.74 3.49 5.27
N VAL A 125 7.57 4.48 5.00
CA VAL A 125 8.91 4.59 5.57
C VAL A 125 8.78 5.35 6.88
N GLN A 126 8.83 4.62 7.99
CA GLN A 126 8.81 5.23 9.33
C GLN A 126 10.08 6.06 9.57
N PRO A 127 10.01 7.10 10.43
CA PRO A 127 11.20 7.78 10.91
C PRO A 127 12.14 6.79 11.61
N GLU A 128 13.42 7.11 11.67
CA GLU A 128 14.41 6.26 12.33
C GLU A 128 14.11 6.06 13.82
N LYS A 129 13.54 7.08 14.48
CA LYS A 129 13.12 7.07 15.87
C LYS A 129 11.61 7.33 15.96
N PRO A 130 10.77 6.30 15.77
CA PRO A 130 9.33 6.45 15.87
C PRO A 130 8.91 6.68 17.32
N LEU A 131 8.10 7.71 17.53
CA LEU A 131 7.45 8.09 18.78
C LEU A 131 5.96 7.88 18.58
N PHE A 132 5.41 6.88 19.27
CA PHE A 132 3.98 6.57 19.24
C PHE A 132 3.29 7.25 20.41
N ASN A 133 2.19 7.96 20.13
CA ASN A 133 1.35 8.60 21.13
C ASN A 133 -0.10 8.61 20.62
N THR A 134 -0.78 7.49 20.79
CA THR A 134 -2.21 7.37 20.45
C THR A 134 -3.07 7.75 21.65
N VAL A 135 -3.95 8.72 21.47
CA VAL A 135 -4.96 9.13 22.47
C VAL A 135 -6.33 8.72 21.99
N ILE A 136 -7.06 7.99 22.84
CA ILE A 136 -8.44 7.57 22.57
C ILE A 136 -9.36 8.42 23.44
N HIS A 137 -10.26 9.15 22.80
CA HIS A 137 -11.29 9.93 23.46
C HIS A 137 -12.62 9.21 23.35
N ASP A 138 -13.10 8.73 24.50
CA ASP A 138 -14.39 8.07 24.68
C ASP A 138 -15.28 8.91 25.60
N ALA A 139 -15.58 10.14 25.19
CA ALA A 139 -16.45 11.04 25.94
C ALA A 139 -17.76 11.32 25.20
N ALA A 140 -17.78 11.18 23.87
CA ALA A 140 -18.96 11.42 23.07
C ALA A 140 -19.86 10.18 23.02
N PRO A 141 -21.20 10.33 23.17
CA PRO A 141 -22.12 9.19 23.10
C PRO A 141 -22.13 8.55 21.70
N ASP A 142 -21.91 9.33 20.64
CA ASP A 142 -22.12 8.91 19.27
C ASP A 142 -20.84 8.51 18.51
N SER A 143 -19.66 8.75 19.08
CA SER A 143 -18.39 8.41 18.42
C SER A 143 -17.26 8.09 19.39
N LEU A 144 -16.37 7.21 18.94
CA LEU A 144 -15.06 6.96 19.54
C LEU A 144 -14.00 7.66 18.69
N SER A 145 -13.27 8.61 19.26
CA SER A 145 -12.25 9.36 18.54
C SER A 145 -10.86 8.82 18.87
N VAL A 146 -10.04 8.56 17.85
CA VAL A 146 -8.66 8.10 18.01
C VAL A 146 -7.72 9.08 17.33
N ARG A 147 -6.85 9.71 18.11
CA ARG A 147 -5.89 10.71 17.65
C ARG A 147 -4.47 10.21 17.74
N ASN A 148 -3.70 10.38 16.67
CA ASN A 148 -2.27 10.13 16.66
C ASN A 148 -1.50 11.43 16.93
N ASN A 149 -0.99 11.60 18.14
CA ASN A 149 -0.09 12.70 18.53
C ASN A 149 1.40 12.34 18.38
N GLY A 150 1.69 11.15 17.85
CA GLY A 150 3.05 10.70 17.56
C GLY A 150 3.62 11.24 16.25
N ASN A 151 4.83 10.81 15.90
CA ASN A 151 5.50 11.14 14.63
C ASN A 151 5.54 9.97 13.64
N ALA A 152 4.90 8.84 13.98
CA ALA A 152 4.80 7.65 13.14
C ALA A 152 3.33 7.21 13.01
N THR A 153 2.97 6.68 11.85
CA THR A 153 1.63 6.15 11.57
C THR A 153 1.31 5.00 12.49
N VAL A 154 0.10 5.03 13.04
CA VAL A 154 -0.49 3.93 13.81
C VAL A 154 -1.63 3.32 13.01
N SER A 155 -1.97 2.06 13.28
CA SER A 155 -3.13 1.45 12.61
C SER A 155 -4.12 0.87 13.62
N LEU A 156 -5.40 1.07 13.32
CA LEU A 156 -6.50 0.35 13.95
C LEU A 156 -6.82 -0.83 13.05
N ASP A 157 -6.41 -2.01 13.47
CA ASP A 157 -6.67 -3.25 12.76
C ASP A 157 -7.93 -3.93 13.28
N ALA A 158 -8.56 -4.71 12.40
CA ALA A 158 -9.75 -5.48 12.71
C ALA A 158 -10.88 -4.68 13.41
N ILE A 159 -11.09 -3.42 13.01
CA ILE A 159 -12.16 -2.58 13.54
C ILE A 159 -13.49 -3.25 13.21
N ARG A 160 -14.29 -3.52 14.24
CA ARG A 160 -15.63 -4.12 14.08
C ARG A 160 -16.54 -3.72 15.22
N GLN A 161 -17.81 -3.56 14.92
CA GLN A 161 -18.85 -3.32 15.93
C GLN A 161 -19.64 -4.60 16.16
N CYS A 162 -19.76 -5.02 17.41
CA CYS A 162 -20.51 -6.20 17.82
C CYS A 162 -21.50 -5.81 18.91
N LYS A 163 -22.60 -6.55 19.09
CA LYS A 163 -23.43 -6.39 20.28
C LYS A 163 -22.59 -6.58 21.55
N PHE A 164 -23.01 -6.02 22.69
CA PHE A 164 -22.22 -6.08 23.94
C PHE A 164 -21.77 -7.50 24.34
N ALA A 165 -22.59 -8.50 24.06
CA ALA A 165 -22.30 -9.92 24.26
C ALA A 165 -21.26 -10.52 23.28
N ASN A 166 -20.63 -9.71 22.42
CA ASN A 166 -19.73 -10.13 21.34
C ASN A 166 -20.40 -11.03 20.29
N THR A 167 -21.69 -10.82 20.07
CA THR A 167 -22.46 -11.48 19.02
C THR A 167 -22.83 -10.50 17.92
N ASP A 168 -23.26 -11.00 16.76
CA ASP A 168 -23.79 -10.18 15.66
C ASP A 168 -22.81 -9.04 15.26
N CYS A 169 -21.59 -9.43 14.91
CA CYS A 169 -20.53 -8.49 14.53
C CYS A 169 -20.68 -8.03 13.08
N GLY A 170 -20.50 -6.74 12.85
CA GLY A 170 -20.46 -6.14 11.52
C GLY A 170 -19.18 -6.46 10.73
N SER A 171 -19.06 -5.81 9.57
CA SER A 171 -17.88 -5.91 8.71
C SER A 171 -16.62 -5.44 9.43
N VAL A 172 -15.51 -6.08 9.06
CA VAL A 172 -14.18 -5.75 9.59
C VAL A 172 -13.54 -4.71 8.68
N THR A 173 -13.07 -3.62 9.24
CA THR A 173 -12.28 -2.59 8.54
C THR A 173 -10.92 -2.40 9.19
N ARG A 174 -10.04 -1.67 8.50
CA ARG A 174 -8.73 -1.26 9.00
C ARG A 174 -8.53 0.21 8.65
N GLU A 175 -7.94 0.95 9.56
CA GLU A 175 -7.57 2.35 9.36
C GLU A 175 -6.10 2.59 9.68
N PHE A 176 -5.43 3.45 8.89
CA PHE A 176 -4.12 4.01 9.20
C PHE A 176 -4.28 5.48 9.61
N ILE A 177 -3.82 5.83 10.81
CA ILE A 177 -3.90 7.19 11.33
C ILE A 177 -2.51 7.81 11.27
N LEU A 178 -2.32 8.70 10.30
CA LEU A 178 -1.06 9.42 10.09
C LEU A 178 -0.76 10.37 11.27
N PRO A 179 0.51 10.77 11.45
CA PRO A 179 0.89 11.76 12.47
C PRO A 179 0.00 13.02 12.44
N GLY A 180 -0.47 13.43 13.62
CA GLY A 180 -1.32 14.60 13.81
C GLY A 180 -2.78 14.44 13.38
N ARG A 181 -3.18 13.30 12.81
CA ARG A 181 -4.54 13.02 12.34
C ARG A 181 -5.41 12.39 13.43
N THR A 182 -6.71 12.50 13.24
CA THR A 182 -7.75 11.89 14.06
C THR A 182 -8.66 11.03 13.17
N HIS A 183 -9.08 9.88 13.67
CA HIS A 183 -10.10 9.03 13.06
C HIS A 183 -11.26 8.85 14.04
N ASP A 184 -12.49 9.08 13.58
CA ASP A 184 -13.70 8.95 14.37
C ASP A 184 -14.50 7.72 13.93
N VAL A 185 -14.74 6.80 14.88
CA VAL A 185 -15.62 5.64 14.67
C VAL A 185 -17.00 5.96 15.21
N LYS A 186 -17.99 6.09 14.32
CA LYS A 186 -19.39 6.27 14.70
C LYS A 186 -19.89 5.07 15.50
N ARG A 187 -20.53 5.30 16.64
CA ARG A 187 -21.11 4.25 17.48
C ARG A 187 -22.47 3.79 16.96
N LYS A 188 -22.80 2.54 17.29
CA LYS A 188 -24.12 1.97 17.06
C LYS A 188 -24.73 1.60 18.42
N ALA A 189 -25.93 2.09 18.70
CA ALA A 189 -26.62 1.83 19.97
C ALA A 189 -26.76 0.32 20.22
N GLY A 190 -26.38 -0.14 21.41
CA GLY A 190 -26.38 -1.57 21.78
C GLY A 190 -25.15 -2.36 21.30
N TYR A 191 -24.17 -1.69 20.67
CA TYR A 191 -22.95 -2.29 20.16
C TYR A 191 -21.71 -1.66 20.82
N LYS A 192 -20.65 -2.45 20.90
CA LYS A 192 -19.30 -2.04 21.27
C LYS A 192 -18.37 -2.16 20.07
N THR A 193 -17.38 -1.27 20.00
CA THR A 193 -16.35 -1.22 18.97
C THR A 193 -15.11 -1.94 19.46
N ASN A 194 -14.71 -2.99 18.76
CA ASN A 194 -13.49 -3.74 19.01
C ASN A 194 -12.47 -3.44 17.91
N PHE A 195 -11.19 -3.32 18.27
CA PHE A 195 -10.09 -3.18 17.33
C PHE A 195 -8.76 -3.55 18.00
N THR A 196 -7.74 -3.80 17.18
CA THR A 196 -6.36 -3.93 17.63
C THR A 196 -5.61 -2.65 17.26
N LEU A 197 -5.21 -1.86 18.26
CA LEU A 197 -4.29 -0.75 18.07
C LEU A 197 -2.87 -1.29 17.85
N ILE A 198 -2.24 -0.90 16.74
CA ILE A 198 -0.88 -1.28 16.39
C ILE A 198 0.00 -0.01 16.34
N GLU A 199 1.02 0.00 17.18
CA GLU A 199 2.02 1.06 17.33
C GLU A 199 3.41 0.44 17.13
N GLY A 200 3.90 0.45 15.89
CA GLY A 200 5.12 -0.27 15.52
C GLY A 200 4.94 -1.78 15.69
N SER A 201 5.74 -2.40 16.56
CA SER A 201 5.60 -3.82 16.92
C SER A 201 4.60 -4.09 18.04
N ASN A 202 4.17 -3.05 18.76
CA ASN A 202 3.27 -3.19 19.90
C ASN A 202 1.83 -3.32 19.40
N LYS A 203 1.10 -4.29 19.98
CA LYS A 203 -0.30 -4.55 19.63
C LYS A 203 -1.15 -4.60 20.90
N ARG A 204 -2.28 -3.90 20.90
CA ARG A 204 -3.23 -3.87 22.02
C ARG A 204 -4.64 -4.08 21.51
N ASN A 205 -5.32 -5.11 22.01
CA ASN A 205 -6.73 -5.34 21.73
C ASN A 205 -7.57 -4.45 22.65
N LEU A 206 -8.48 -3.68 22.07
CA LEU A 206 -9.30 -2.71 22.78
C LEU A 206 -10.78 -2.90 22.43
N SER A 207 -11.64 -2.57 23.39
CA SER A 207 -13.10 -2.66 23.28
C SER A 207 -13.72 -1.48 24.02
N TYR A 208 -14.49 -0.66 23.31
CA TYR A 208 -15.19 0.53 23.79
C TYR A 208 -16.65 0.57 23.35
#